data_AF-A0A0D2PCC5-F1
#
_entry.id   AF-A0A0D2PCC5-F1
#
_cell.length_a   1.000
_cell.length_b   1.000
_cell.length_c   1.000
_cell.angle_alpha   90.00
_cell.angle_beta   90.00
_cell.angle_gamma   90.00
#
_symmetry.space_group_name_H-M   'P 1'
#
loop_
_entity.id
_entity.type
_entity.pdbx_description
1 polymer ?
#
loop_
_entity_poly.entity_id
_entity_poly.type
_entity_poly.pdbx_seq_one_letter_code
_entity_poly.pdbx_strand_id
1 'polypeptide(L)'
;MASLARTRLTGRLIRPAALRAHVRGIQQSADSTELRDKPADLSEPITVKLHEDSFRSYLCDAPDLEVQVTKDELLTMYKQMQTMRRMEMAADALYKAKLIRGFCHLAIGQEAVSVGLEHGITKDDRVITAYRCHPFAVMRGGSIKGVIGELLGRQIGMSHGKGGSMHIFTPSFFGGNGIVGAQVPIGAGVSFAQKYMGEKTCTFALYGDGASNQGQVFEAFNMAKLWNLPTIFVCENNKYGMGTSAARSSSNTEYFTRGDKIPGLQVNGMDIIAAKRAVEFARKWAVDDQNGPLLLEFVTYRYGGHSMSDPGTTYRTREEVQRMRSTQDPIRGLQRNIEEWGLATEQELKAFDKAAKAEVDEAVEEAKASPEPLLKDLWTDIYFKGTEPPSMRGREREEVHVY
;
A
#
# COMPACT_ATOMS: atom_id res chain seq x y z
N MET A 1 -80.52 8.06 -4.85
CA MET A 1 -79.44 7.79 -5.84
C MET A 1 -78.25 7.24 -5.06
N ALA A 2 -78.23 5.93 -4.85
CA ALA A 2 -77.41 4.96 -5.61
C ALA A 2 -75.96 4.91 -5.10
N SER A 3 -75.79 4.04 -4.11
CA SER A 3 -74.54 3.41 -3.66
C SER A 3 -73.88 2.66 -4.82
N LEU A 4 -72.56 2.73 -4.94
CA LEU A 4 -71.77 1.75 -5.70
C LEU A 4 -70.48 1.38 -4.96
N ALA A 5 -70.24 0.08 -4.99
CA ALA A 5 -69.45 -0.70 -4.06
C ALA A 5 -67.94 -0.66 -4.33
N ARG A 6 -67.20 -0.89 -3.25
CA ARG A 6 -65.78 -1.27 -3.26
C ARG A 6 -65.58 -2.60 -3.98
N THR A 7 -64.55 -2.68 -4.82
CA THR A 7 -63.99 -3.96 -5.26
C THR A 7 -62.52 -4.01 -4.86
N ARG A 8 -62.17 -4.95 -3.98
CA ARG A 8 -60.79 -5.28 -3.59
C ARG A 8 -60.15 -6.10 -4.71
N LEU A 9 -59.03 -5.64 -5.25
CA LEU A 9 -58.10 -6.49 -6.00
C LEU A 9 -56.91 -6.81 -5.08
N THR A 10 -56.89 -8.04 -4.58
CA THR A 10 -55.75 -8.62 -3.86
C THR A 10 -54.65 -8.96 -4.86
N GLY A 11 -53.72 -8.04 -5.08
CA GLY A 11 -52.45 -8.35 -5.73
C GLY A 11 -51.54 -9.08 -4.75
N ARG A 12 -51.28 -10.37 -4.97
CA ARG A 12 -50.20 -11.11 -4.31
C ARG A 12 -48.88 -10.43 -4.69
N LEU A 13 -48.27 -9.70 -3.75
CA LEU A 13 -46.86 -9.34 -3.81
C LEU A 13 -46.05 -10.63 -3.70
N ILE A 14 -45.57 -11.14 -4.84
CA ILE A 14 -44.50 -12.11 -4.88
C ILE A 14 -43.25 -11.35 -4.41
N ARG A 15 -42.89 -11.51 -3.14
CA ARG A 15 -41.54 -11.15 -2.67
C ARG A 15 -40.58 -12.08 -3.40
N PRO A 16 -39.56 -11.57 -4.13
CA PRO A 16 -38.45 -12.44 -4.47
C PRO A 16 -37.81 -12.85 -3.14
N ALA A 17 -37.75 -14.15 -2.91
CA ALA A 17 -36.88 -14.72 -1.90
C ALA A 17 -35.44 -14.37 -2.31
N ALA A 18 -34.95 -13.23 -1.83
CA ALA A 18 -33.52 -12.99 -1.81
C ALA A 18 -32.94 -13.99 -0.81
N LEU A 19 -32.54 -15.16 -1.30
CA LEU A 19 -31.42 -15.87 -0.71
C LEU A 19 -30.25 -14.89 -0.73
N ARG A 20 -30.12 -14.09 0.34
CA ARG A 20 -28.84 -13.56 0.73
C ARG A 20 -28.03 -14.78 1.13
N ALA A 21 -27.37 -15.40 0.15
CA ALA A 21 -26.18 -16.17 0.40
C ALA A 21 -25.36 -15.33 1.39
N HIS A 22 -25.00 -15.90 2.53
CA HIS A 22 -24.12 -15.23 3.46
C HIS A 22 -22.84 -14.95 2.67
N VAL A 23 -22.68 -13.72 2.19
CA VAL A 23 -21.51 -13.31 1.43
C VAL A 23 -20.36 -13.44 2.42
N ARG A 24 -19.57 -14.51 2.29
CA ARG A 24 -18.39 -14.71 3.12
C ARG A 24 -17.48 -13.52 2.87
N GLY A 25 -17.08 -12.86 3.95
CA GLY A 25 -16.09 -11.79 3.88
C GLY A 25 -14.73 -12.38 3.54
N ILE A 26 -13.83 -11.55 3.00
CA ILE A 26 -12.45 -11.98 2.76
C ILE A 26 -11.82 -12.41 4.08
N GLN A 27 -11.12 -13.55 4.07
CA GLN A 27 -10.36 -14.00 5.23
C GLN A 27 -9.08 -13.15 5.35
N GLN A 28 -8.53 -13.05 6.56
CA GLN A 28 -7.35 -12.23 6.85
C GLN A 28 -6.22 -13.03 7.55
N SER A 29 -6.30 -14.37 7.55
CA SER A 29 -5.20 -15.23 8.01
C SER A 29 -4.04 -15.11 7.03
N ALA A 30 -2.84 -14.94 7.57
CA ALA A 30 -1.61 -14.77 6.80
C ALA A 30 -0.92 -16.12 6.46
N ASP A 31 -1.48 -17.23 6.93
CA ASP A 31 -0.94 -18.60 6.93
C ASP A 31 -1.97 -19.63 6.44
N SER A 32 -2.95 -19.17 5.66
CA SER A 32 -4.04 -20.02 5.15
C SER A 32 -3.72 -20.64 3.78
N THR A 33 -2.53 -20.35 3.24
CA THR A 33 -2.04 -20.94 2.00
C THR A 33 -1.52 -22.35 2.28
N GLU A 34 -1.90 -23.31 1.44
CA GLU A 34 -1.58 -24.73 1.61
C GLU A 34 -0.56 -25.20 0.57
N LEU A 35 0.42 -26.00 0.99
CA LEU A 35 1.33 -26.70 0.08
C LEU A 35 0.58 -27.81 -0.66
N ARG A 36 0.68 -27.85 -1.98
CA ARG A 36 0.05 -28.88 -2.82
C ARG A 36 1.04 -29.87 -3.37
N ASP A 37 2.15 -29.37 -3.91
CA ASP A 37 3.21 -30.20 -4.44
C ASP A 37 4.56 -29.62 -4.05
N LYS A 38 5.47 -30.52 -3.65
CA LYS A 38 6.82 -30.20 -3.19
C LYS A 38 7.80 -31.10 -3.92
N PRO A 39 8.60 -30.56 -4.85
CA PRO A 39 9.59 -31.34 -5.56
C PRO A 39 10.69 -31.83 -4.59
N ALA A 40 11.38 -32.88 -5.00
CA ALA A 40 12.50 -33.43 -4.22
C ALA A 40 13.68 -32.45 -4.15
N ASP A 41 13.90 -31.67 -5.21
CA ASP A 41 14.86 -30.58 -5.27
C ASP A 41 14.17 -29.25 -4.92
N LEU A 42 14.56 -28.65 -3.79
CA LEU A 42 13.97 -27.38 -3.31
C LEU A 42 14.42 -26.14 -4.10
N SER A 43 15.27 -26.32 -5.11
CA SER A 43 15.54 -25.26 -6.10
C SER A 43 14.44 -25.17 -7.16
N GLU A 44 13.62 -26.20 -7.33
CA GLU A 44 12.46 -26.17 -8.23
C GLU A 44 11.27 -25.45 -7.58
N PRO A 45 10.38 -24.83 -8.39
CA PRO A 45 9.15 -24.22 -7.87
C PRO A 45 8.25 -25.22 -7.13
N ILE A 46 7.70 -24.78 -6.00
CA ILE A 46 6.65 -25.50 -5.26
C ILE A 46 5.27 -24.99 -5.70
N THR A 47 4.30 -25.90 -5.71
CA THR A 47 2.90 -25.52 -5.96
C THR A 47 2.20 -25.29 -4.63
N VAL A 48 1.67 -24.08 -4.45
CA VAL A 48 0.85 -23.73 -3.29
C VAL A 48 -0.57 -23.36 -3.74
N LYS A 49 -1.54 -23.56 -2.86
CA LYS A 49 -2.93 -23.16 -3.09
C LYS A 49 -3.35 -22.14 -2.06
N LEU A 50 -3.67 -20.95 -2.53
CA LEU A 50 -4.29 -19.89 -1.75
C LEU A 50 -5.68 -20.33 -1.26
N HIS A 51 -6.09 -19.84 -0.09
CA HIS A 51 -7.43 -20.07 0.44
C HIS A 51 -8.53 -19.57 -0.52
N GLU A 52 -9.69 -20.24 -0.53
CA GLU A 52 -10.82 -19.90 -1.43
C GLU A 52 -11.30 -18.45 -1.27
N ASP A 53 -11.33 -17.95 -0.03
CA ASP A 53 -11.68 -16.57 0.31
C ASP A 53 -10.47 -15.61 0.28
N SER A 54 -9.38 -15.90 -0.44
CA SER A 54 -8.25 -14.98 -0.61
C SER A 54 -8.55 -13.82 -1.57
N PHE A 55 -9.53 -14.02 -2.47
CA PHE A 55 -9.94 -13.05 -3.47
C PHE A 55 -11.45 -12.90 -3.55
N ARG A 56 -11.93 -11.68 -3.83
CA ARG A 56 -13.30 -11.42 -4.28
C ARG A 56 -13.25 -10.49 -5.49
N SER A 57 -13.86 -10.90 -6.60
CA SER A 57 -13.84 -10.10 -7.83
C SER A 57 -15.14 -9.35 -8.05
N TYR A 58 -15.06 -8.28 -8.85
CA TYR A 58 -16.17 -7.46 -9.30
C TYR A 58 -15.96 -7.10 -10.77
N LEU A 59 -16.85 -7.55 -11.65
CA LEU A 59 -16.78 -7.33 -13.10
C LEU A 59 -15.48 -7.86 -13.77
N CYS A 60 -14.78 -8.80 -13.14
CA CYS A 60 -13.65 -9.53 -13.70
C CYS A 60 -13.60 -10.95 -13.12
N ASP A 61 -12.83 -11.82 -13.76
CA ASP A 61 -12.50 -13.13 -13.20
C ASP A 61 -11.54 -12.97 -12.02
N ALA A 62 -11.61 -13.90 -11.07
CA ALA A 62 -10.65 -13.97 -9.97
C ALA A 62 -9.33 -14.62 -10.44
N PRO A 63 -8.18 -14.25 -9.86
CA PRO A 63 -6.92 -14.93 -10.14
C PRO A 63 -6.97 -16.41 -9.76
N ASP A 64 -6.18 -17.24 -10.45
CA ASP A 64 -6.00 -18.63 -10.03
C ASP A 64 -5.45 -18.72 -8.61
N LEU A 65 -6.01 -19.66 -7.84
CA LEU A 65 -5.62 -19.91 -6.46
C LEU A 65 -4.37 -20.80 -6.37
N GLU A 66 -4.06 -21.58 -7.40
CA GLU A 66 -2.82 -22.35 -7.47
C GLU A 66 -1.71 -21.47 -8.03
N VAL A 67 -0.62 -21.37 -7.28
CA VAL A 67 0.50 -20.48 -7.57
C VAL A 67 1.80 -21.28 -7.45
N GLN A 68 2.70 -21.07 -8.41
CA GLN A 68 4.08 -21.56 -8.33
C GLN A 68 4.92 -20.51 -7.62
N VAL A 69 5.64 -20.91 -6.58
CA VAL A 69 6.58 -20.06 -5.85
C VAL A 69 7.89 -20.79 -5.63
N THR A 70 9.01 -20.08 -5.51
CA THR A 70 10.29 -20.72 -5.18
C THR A 70 10.67 -20.48 -3.72
N LYS A 71 11.51 -21.36 -3.16
CA LYS A 71 12.07 -21.16 -1.82
C LYS A 71 12.76 -19.80 -1.70
N ASP A 72 13.61 -19.45 -2.67
CA ASP A 72 14.38 -18.21 -2.64
C ASP A 72 13.50 -16.95 -2.70
N GLU A 73 12.41 -17.01 -3.48
CA GLU A 73 11.42 -15.93 -3.54
C GLU A 73 10.73 -15.73 -2.19
N LEU A 74 10.27 -16.81 -1.54
CA LEU A 74 9.64 -16.75 -0.22
C LEU A 74 10.61 -16.21 0.85
N LEU A 75 11.86 -16.68 0.86
CA LEU A 75 12.88 -16.19 1.80
C LEU A 75 13.23 -14.71 1.55
N THR A 76 13.24 -14.28 0.28
CA THR A 76 13.47 -12.88 -0.09
C THR A 76 12.34 -11.99 0.40
N MET A 77 11.09 -12.36 0.15
CA MET A 77 9.92 -11.62 0.64
C MET A 77 9.89 -11.57 2.18
N TYR A 78 10.21 -12.69 2.86
CA TYR A 78 10.33 -12.74 4.31
C TYR A 78 11.38 -11.74 4.84
N LYS A 79 12.61 -11.78 4.28
CA LYS A 79 13.69 -10.88 4.66
C LYS A 79 13.31 -9.42 4.45
N GLN A 80 12.69 -9.09 3.33
CA GLN A 80 12.27 -7.72 3.03
C GLN A 80 11.18 -7.22 3.98
N MET A 81 10.14 -8.01 4.25
CA MET A 81 9.11 -7.63 5.23
C MET A 81 9.73 -7.41 6.62
N GLN A 82 10.65 -8.28 7.04
CA GLN A 82 11.36 -8.13 8.31
C GLN A 82 12.19 -6.84 8.36
N THR A 83 12.90 -6.53 7.28
CA THR A 83 13.73 -5.32 7.16
C THR A 83 12.88 -4.06 7.21
N MET A 84 11.74 -4.03 6.50
CA MET A 84 10.82 -2.89 6.52
C MET A 84 10.18 -2.71 7.91
N ARG A 85 9.79 -3.80 8.56
CA ARG A 85 9.32 -3.79 9.96
C ARG A 85 10.37 -3.21 10.90
N ARG A 86 11.65 -3.60 10.76
CA ARG A 86 12.76 -3.11 11.58
C ARG A 86 13.03 -1.61 11.35
N MET A 87 13.00 -1.14 10.11
CA MET A 87 13.12 0.28 9.78
C MET A 87 12.02 1.11 10.44
N GLU A 88 10.76 0.67 10.34
CA GLU A 88 9.63 1.37 10.95
C GLU A 88 9.70 1.38 12.49
N MET A 89 10.17 0.29 13.09
CA MET A 89 10.43 0.24 14.54
C MET A 89 11.57 1.18 14.97
N ALA A 90 12.60 1.35 14.14
CA ALA A 90 13.64 2.34 14.38
C ALA A 90 13.09 3.77 14.29
N ALA A 91 12.24 4.05 13.30
CA ALA A 91 11.56 5.34 13.17
C ALA A 91 10.67 5.65 14.39
N ASP A 92 9.92 4.67 14.92
CA ASP A 92 9.17 4.81 16.18
C ASP A 92 10.08 5.22 17.35
N ALA A 93 11.21 4.52 17.52
CA ALA A 93 12.16 4.79 18.60
C ALA A 93 12.79 6.19 18.47
N LEU A 94 13.22 6.57 17.27
CA LEU A 94 13.81 7.89 16.97
C LEU A 94 12.81 9.04 17.19
N TYR A 95 11.54 8.82 16.87
CA TYR A 95 10.47 9.81 17.14
C TYR A 95 10.23 9.97 18.64
N LYS A 96 10.18 8.86 19.39
CA LYS A 96 10.06 8.91 20.87
C LYS A 96 11.26 9.60 21.52
N ALA A 97 12.45 9.42 20.95
CA ALA A 97 13.67 10.12 21.33
C ALA A 97 13.73 11.60 20.86
N LYS A 98 12.67 12.12 20.22
CA LYS A 98 12.55 13.50 19.72
C LYS A 98 13.55 13.87 18.61
N LEU A 99 14.16 12.88 17.98
CA LEU A 99 15.05 13.08 16.84
C LEU A 99 14.26 13.25 15.53
N ILE A 100 13.12 12.57 15.42
CA ILE A 100 12.13 12.82 14.35
C ILE A 100 11.04 13.74 14.91
N ARG A 101 10.59 14.70 14.09
CA ARG A 101 9.57 15.70 14.44
C ARG A 101 8.43 15.71 13.41
N GLY A 102 7.37 16.45 13.70
CA GLY A 102 6.24 16.61 12.78
C GLY A 102 5.44 15.32 12.58
N PHE A 103 5.13 14.98 11.35
CA PHE A 103 4.40 13.77 11.01
C PHE A 103 5.33 12.57 10.84
N CYS A 104 4.88 11.39 11.30
CA CYS A 104 5.53 10.11 11.06
C CYS A 104 4.46 9.01 11.05
N HIS A 105 4.28 8.33 9.91
CA HIS A 105 3.21 7.35 9.69
C HIS A 105 3.80 5.97 9.39
N LEU A 106 3.77 5.08 10.37
CA LEU A 106 4.45 3.78 10.29
C LEU A 106 3.60 2.70 9.61
N ALA A 107 4.13 2.00 8.62
CA ALA A 107 3.43 0.91 7.92
C ALA A 107 3.42 -0.46 8.66
N ILE A 108 3.76 -0.48 9.95
CA ILE A 108 3.84 -1.71 10.75
C ILE A 108 2.51 -2.49 10.71
N GLY A 109 2.56 -3.71 10.18
CA GLY A 109 1.42 -4.61 9.97
C GLY A 109 0.92 -4.68 8.52
N GLN A 110 1.40 -3.80 7.63
CA GLN A 110 1.01 -3.72 6.22
C GLN A 110 2.15 -4.14 5.28
N GLU A 111 3.19 -4.82 5.80
CA GLU A 111 4.39 -5.14 5.03
C GLU A 111 4.08 -5.97 3.79
N ALA A 112 3.12 -6.90 3.90
CA ALA A 112 2.70 -7.75 2.80
C ALA A 112 2.18 -6.96 1.58
N VAL A 113 1.59 -5.79 1.79
CA VAL A 113 1.12 -4.94 0.70
C VAL A 113 2.30 -4.36 -0.07
N SER A 114 3.24 -3.71 0.62
CA SER A 114 4.38 -3.08 -0.02
C SER A 114 5.34 -4.08 -0.69
N VAL A 115 5.62 -5.21 -0.02
CA VAL A 115 6.51 -6.25 -0.55
C VAL A 115 5.80 -7.06 -1.64
N GLY A 116 4.52 -7.41 -1.46
CA GLY A 116 3.75 -8.11 -2.49
C GLY A 116 3.58 -7.28 -3.75
N LEU A 117 3.37 -5.96 -3.61
CA LEU A 117 3.36 -5.03 -4.74
C LEU A 117 4.71 -5.04 -5.47
N GLU A 118 5.82 -4.94 -4.76
CA GLU A 118 7.14 -4.90 -5.42
C GLU A 118 7.47 -6.18 -6.18
N HIS A 119 7.10 -7.35 -5.64
CA HIS A 119 7.36 -8.64 -6.28
C HIS A 119 6.39 -8.97 -7.42
N GLY A 120 5.28 -8.25 -7.55
CA GLY A 120 4.33 -8.41 -8.66
C GLY A 120 4.54 -7.44 -9.83
N ILE A 121 5.54 -6.55 -9.75
CA ILE A 121 5.80 -5.51 -10.76
C ILE A 121 7.26 -5.46 -11.21
N THR A 122 7.55 -4.60 -12.18
CA THR A 122 8.91 -4.29 -12.64
C THR A 122 9.39 -2.95 -12.08
N LYS A 123 10.69 -2.66 -12.21
CA LYS A 123 11.24 -1.34 -11.84
C LYS A 123 10.77 -0.20 -12.76
N ASP A 124 10.26 -0.53 -13.95
CA ASP A 124 9.77 0.46 -14.92
C ASP A 124 8.31 0.87 -14.67
N ASP A 125 7.54 0.03 -13.95
CA ASP A 125 6.21 0.39 -13.48
C ASP A 125 6.29 1.56 -12.48
N ARG A 126 5.25 2.37 -12.36
CA ARG A 126 5.27 3.53 -11.45
C ARG A 126 4.40 3.28 -10.24
N VAL A 127 4.84 3.80 -9.10
CA VAL A 127 4.10 3.71 -7.84
C VAL A 127 3.91 5.11 -7.27
N ILE A 128 2.72 5.41 -6.80
CA ILE A 128 2.42 6.64 -6.07
C ILE A 128 1.48 6.33 -4.91
N THR A 129 1.75 6.88 -3.73
CA THR A 129 0.91 6.64 -2.54
C THR A 129 0.76 7.91 -1.69
N ALA A 130 0.00 7.79 -0.60
CA ALA A 130 -0.14 8.83 0.41
C ALA A 130 1.08 8.88 1.35
N TYR A 131 0.96 9.52 2.50
CA TYR A 131 2.03 9.76 3.46
C TYR A 131 2.53 8.53 4.25
N ARG A 132 1.93 7.34 4.10
CA ARG A 132 2.42 6.08 4.73
C ARG A 132 3.30 5.32 3.75
N CYS A 133 4.44 5.92 3.41
CA CYS A 133 5.20 5.55 2.21
C CYS A 133 6.57 4.91 2.46
N HIS A 134 7.04 4.79 3.70
CA HIS A 134 8.45 4.45 3.95
C HIS A 134 8.89 3.13 3.27
N PRO A 135 8.13 2.02 3.36
CA PRO A 135 8.54 0.79 2.68
C PRO A 135 8.56 0.91 1.15
N PHE A 136 7.55 1.58 0.58
CA PHE A 136 7.49 1.82 -0.87
C PHE A 136 8.71 2.62 -1.35
N ALA A 137 9.11 3.66 -0.62
CA ALA A 137 10.27 4.46 -0.98
C ALA A 137 11.56 3.64 -1.03
N VAL A 138 11.80 2.75 -0.05
CA VAL A 138 12.97 1.86 -0.07
C VAL A 138 12.89 0.89 -1.25
N MET A 139 11.76 0.19 -1.39
CA MET A 139 11.59 -0.85 -2.40
C MET A 139 11.67 -0.30 -3.84
N ARG A 140 11.23 0.94 -4.05
CA ARG A 140 11.28 1.63 -5.35
C ARG A 140 12.57 2.41 -5.61
N GLY A 141 13.71 1.88 -5.16
CA GLY A 141 15.03 2.43 -5.50
C GLY A 141 15.62 3.40 -4.47
N GLY A 142 14.97 3.53 -3.31
CA GLY A 142 15.54 4.23 -2.16
C GLY A 142 16.47 3.35 -1.33
N SER A 143 16.82 3.86 -0.16
CA SER A 143 17.59 3.11 0.84
C SER A 143 17.04 3.39 2.24
N ILE A 144 17.24 2.46 3.17
CA ILE A 144 16.86 2.62 4.58
C ILE A 144 17.53 3.86 5.16
N LYS A 145 18.83 4.03 4.89
CA LYS A 145 19.61 5.21 5.30
C LYS A 145 19.02 6.50 4.75
N GLY A 146 18.66 6.55 3.47
CA GLY A 146 18.05 7.73 2.87
C GLY A 146 16.69 8.06 3.50
N VAL A 147 15.85 7.06 3.76
CA VAL A 147 14.56 7.25 4.43
C VAL A 147 14.75 7.74 5.86
N ILE A 148 15.60 7.07 6.67
CA ILE A 148 15.87 7.49 8.05
C ILE A 148 16.52 8.89 8.08
N GLY A 149 17.45 9.17 7.16
CA GLY A 149 18.06 10.49 7.00
C GLY A 149 17.03 11.59 6.72
N GLU A 150 16.04 11.30 5.87
CA GLU A 150 14.95 12.23 5.57
C GLU A 150 14.04 12.44 6.79
N LEU A 151 13.72 11.38 7.53
CA LEU A 151 12.95 11.47 8.78
C LEU A 151 13.67 12.30 9.86
N LEU A 152 15.00 12.21 9.92
CA LEU A 152 15.85 12.99 10.82
C LEU A 152 16.12 14.42 10.31
N GLY A 153 15.66 14.77 9.10
CA GLY A 153 15.91 16.08 8.50
C GLY A 153 17.38 16.34 8.16
N ARG A 154 18.09 15.32 7.64
CA ARG A 154 19.53 15.38 7.34
C ARG A 154 19.80 15.46 5.84
N GLN A 155 20.97 15.97 5.46
CA GLN A 155 21.37 16.12 4.04
C GLN A 155 21.38 14.80 3.25
N ILE A 156 21.72 13.69 3.92
CA ILE A 156 21.69 12.34 3.35
C ILE A 156 20.26 11.84 3.06
N GLY A 157 19.24 12.55 3.53
CA GLY A 157 17.85 12.27 3.24
C GLY A 157 17.57 12.28 1.74
N MET A 158 16.59 11.48 1.32
CA MET A 158 16.24 11.33 -0.10
C MET A 158 15.72 12.62 -0.75
N SER A 159 15.21 13.55 0.05
CA SER A 159 14.81 14.90 -0.34
C SER A 159 15.68 15.95 0.37
N HIS A 160 16.91 15.57 0.73
CA HIS A 160 17.89 16.40 1.44
C HIS A 160 17.37 17.03 2.74
N GLY A 161 16.48 16.34 3.45
CA GLY A 161 15.89 16.82 4.70
C GLY A 161 14.81 17.90 4.54
N LYS A 162 14.39 18.21 3.31
CA LYS A 162 13.33 19.20 3.02
C LYS A 162 11.92 18.63 3.12
N GLY A 163 11.74 17.34 2.88
CA GLY A 163 10.43 16.70 2.74
C GLY A 163 9.91 16.07 4.04
N GLY A 164 10.80 15.46 4.81
CA GLY A 164 10.43 14.67 5.98
C GLY A 164 9.66 13.38 5.62
N SER A 165 8.92 12.83 6.59
CA SER A 165 8.25 11.52 6.47
C SER A 165 7.31 11.40 5.28
N MET A 166 6.60 12.48 4.94
CA MET A 166 5.50 12.40 3.99
C MET A 166 5.94 12.58 2.54
N HIS A 167 7.16 13.06 2.26
CA HIS A 167 7.56 13.56 0.95
C HIS A 167 8.91 12.98 0.50
N ILE A 168 8.88 11.70 0.15
CA ILE A 168 10.04 10.92 -0.29
C ILE A 168 9.81 10.42 -1.71
N PHE A 169 10.74 10.69 -2.62
CA PHE A 169 10.58 10.42 -4.06
C PHE A 169 11.73 9.59 -4.61
N THR A 170 11.46 8.83 -5.67
CA THR A 170 12.48 8.18 -6.52
C THR A 170 12.06 8.30 -7.99
N PRO A 171 12.93 7.98 -8.97
CA PRO A 171 12.53 7.98 -10.38
C PRO A 171 11.31 7.08 -10.69
N SER A 172 11.07 6.02 -9.92
CA SER A 172 9.95 5.08 -10.08
C SER A 172 8.88 5.19 -8.99
N PHE A 173 9.04 6.12 -8.04
CA PHE A 173 8.13 6.36 -6.92
C PHE A 173 7.80 7.84 -6.80
N PHE A 174 6.58 8.19 -7.18
CA PHE A 174 6.10 9.57 -7.30
C PHE A 174 5.61 10.13 -5.96
N GLY A 175 6.26 9.74 -4.88
CA GLY A 175 6.08 10.36 -3.59
C GLY A 175 5.19 9.61 -2.63
N GLY A 176 5.47 9.88 -1.36
CA GLY A 176 4.40 10.06 -0.40
C GLY A 176 3.74 11.43 -0.62
N ASN A 177 2.42 11.46 -0.47
CA ASN A 177 1.62 12.66 -0.68
C ASN A 177 0.79 12.97 0.57
N GLY A 178 0.91 14.20 1.07
CA GLY A 178 0.29 14.64 2.33
C GLY A 178 -1.20 14.98 2.20
N ILE A 179 -1.67 15.34 1.00
CA ILE A 179 -3.06 15.73 0.76
C ILE A 179 -3.88 14.50 0.39
N VAL A 180 -4.82 14.12 1.26
CA VAL A 180 -5.62 12.90 1.14
C VAL A 180 -6.38 12.86 -0.20
N GLY A 181 -6.07 11.87 -1.03
CA GLY A 181 -6.72 11.61 -2.31
C GLY A 181 -6.08 12.32 -3.51
N ALA A 182 -5.22 13.31 -3.28
CA ALA A 182 -4.60 14.10 -4.36
C ALA A 182 -3.65 13.26 -5.25
N GLN A 183 -3.07 12.21 -4.68
CA GLN A 183 -2.18 11.31 -5.41
C GLN A 183 -2.91 10.43 -6.44
N VAL A 184 -4.23 10.27 -6.31
CA VAL A 184 -5.01 9.38 -7.18
C VAL A 184 -5.13 9.95 -8.61
N PRO A 185 -5.57 11.22 -8.80
CA PRO A 185 -5.50 11.87 -10.11
C PRO A 185 -4.06 11.97 -10.65
N ILE A 186 -3.06 12.21 -9.80
CA ILE A 186 -1.65 12.28 -10.23
C ILE A 186 -1.22 10.92 -10.81
N GLY A 187 -1.53 9.81 -10.13
CA GLY A 187 -1.24 8.47 -10.63
C GLY A 187 -1.93 8.15 -11.95
N ALA A 188 -3.19 8.57 -12.12
CA ALA A 188 -3.88 8.48 -13.40
C ALA A 188 -3.13 9.30 -14.49
N GLY A 189 -2.67 10.50 -14.19
CA GLY A 189 -1.86 11.33 -15.09
C GLY A 189 -0.52 10.68 -15.47
N VAL A 190 0.17 10.04 -14.53
CA VAL A 190 1.41 9.29 -14.82
C VAL A 190 1.12 8.14 -15.79
N SER A 191 0.05 7.38 -15.56
CA SER A 191 -0.35 6.31 -16.49
C SER A 191 -0.82 6.81 -17.86
N PHE A 192 -1.40 8.02 -17.91
CA PHE A 192 -1.69 8.70 -19.18
C PHE A 192 -0.40 8.97 -19.95
N ALA A 193 0.65 9.47 -19.28
CA ALA A 193 1.95 9.70 -19.91
C ALA A 193 2.57 8.37 -20.41
N GLN A 194 2.54 7.31 -19.59
CA GLN A 194 3.01 5.97 -20.02
C GLN A 194 2.30 5.51 -21.29
N LYS A 195 0.96 5.61 -21.33
CA LYS A 195 0.16 5.27 -22.50
C LYS A 195 0.48 6.15 -23.70
N TYR A 196 0.61 7.46 -23.49
CA TYR A 196 0.91 8.45 -24.54
C TYR A 196 2.26 8.17 -25.19
N MET A 197 3.25 7.77 -24.40
CA MET A 197 4.60 7.41 -24.84
C MET A 197 4.71 5.98 -25.40
N GLY A 198 3.63 5.19 -25.36
CA GLY A 198 3.63 3.80 -25.81
C GLY A 198 4.43 2.85 -24.92
N GLU A 199 4.62 3.19 -23.65
CA GLU A 199 5.33 2.35 -22.68
C GLU A 199 4.49 1.13 -22.30
N LYS A 200 5.14 -0.04 -22.20
CA LYS A 200 4.51 -1.29 -21.74
C LYS A 200 4.60 -1.43 -20.22
N THR A 201 4.13 -0.41 -19.51
CA THR A 201 4.20 -0.27 -18.06
C THR A 201 2.87 0.24 -17.54
N CYS A 202 2.61 0.06 -16.25
CA CYS A 202 1.43 0.61 -15.57
C CYS A 202 1.81 1.48 -14.38
N THR A 203 0.82 2.19 -13.83
CA THR A 203 0.96 2.96 -12.59
C THR A 203 0.04 2.39 -11.52
N PHE A 204 0.60 2.05 -10.37
CA PHE A 204 -0.14 1.74 -9.14
C PHE A 204 -0.36 3.03 -8.35
N ALA A 205 -1.61 3.48 -8.29
CA ALA A 205 -2.05 4.68 -7.59
C ALA A 205 -2.76 4.30 -6.29
N LEU A 206 -2.01 4.31 -5.18
CA LEU A 206 -2.47 3.84 -3.88
C LEU A 206 -3.16 4.96 -3.08
N TYR A 207 -4.18 4.58 -2.31
CA TYR A 207 -4.92 5.43 -1.38
C TYR A 207 -5.51 4.59 -0.24
N GLY A 208 -5.81 5.20 0.91
CA GLY A 208 -6.41 4.49 2.05
C GLY A 208 -7.94 4.44 2.02
N ASP A 209 -8.55 3.60 2.86
CA ASP A 209 -10.01 3.50 3.00
C ASP A 209 -10.69 4.85 3.27
N GLY A 210 -10.10 5.72 4.10
CA GLY A 210 -10.61 7.08 4.32
C GLY A 210 -10.52 7.99 3.09
N ALA A 211 -9.49 7.80 2.25
CA ALA A 211 -9.29 8.59 1.02
C ALA A 211 -10.26 8.19 -0.09
N SER A 212 -10.85 6.98 -0.03
CA SER A 212 -11.81 6.47 -1.02
C SER A 212 -13.10 7.30 -1.15
N ASN A 213 -13.34 8.23 -0.24
CA ASN A 213 -14.49 9.14 -0.23
C ASN A 213 -14.17 10.53 -0.82
N GLN A 214 -12.94 10.76 -1.30
CA GLN A 214 -12.57 12.02 -1.94
C GLN A 214 -13.17 12.13 -3.34
N GLY A 215 -13.79 13.27 -3.68
CA GLY A 215 -14.45 13.46 -4.98
C GLY A 215 -13.51 13.24 -6.18
N GLN A 216 -12.28 13.77 -6.10
CA GLN A 216 -11.27 13.64 -7.14
C GLN A 216 -10.86 12.18 -7.45
N VAL A 217 -11.09 11.23 -6.52
CA VAL A 217 -10.86 9.80 -6.77
C VAL A 217 -11.84 9.28 -7.83
N PHE A 218 -13.12 9.66 -7.74
CA PHE A 218 -14.14 9.27 -8.71
C PHE A 218 -13.97 9.99 -10.06
N GLU A 219 -13.52 11.24 -10.04
CA GLU A 219 -13.16 11.96 -11.27
C GLU A 219 -12.01 11.25 -12.00
N ALA A 220 -10.97 10.83 -11.26
CA ALA A 220 -9.86 10.05 -11.81
C ALA A 220 -10.32 8.70 -12.36
N PHE A 221 -11.22 7.99 -11.65
CA PHE A 221 -11.82 6.74 -12.14
C PHE A 221 -12.54 6.96 -13.48
N ASN A 222 -13.40 7.97 -13.57
CA ASN A 222 -14.13 8.26 -14.79
C ASN A 222 -13.19 8.51 -15.98
N MET A 223 -12.18 9.37 -15.81
CA MET A 223 -11.23 9.67 -16.89
C MET A 223 -10.35 8.46 -17.25
N ALA A 224 -9.84 7.73 -16.25
CA ALA A 224 -9.00 6.56 -16.48
C ALA A 224 -9.77 5.47 -17.25
N LYS A 225 -11.05 5.26 -16.93
CA LYS A 225 -11.89 4.30 -17.66
C LYS A 225 -12.23 4.81 -19.05
N LEU A 226 -12.60 6.08 -19.20
CA LEU A 226 -12.91 6.70 -20.48
C LEU A 226 -11.74 6.59 -21.47
N TRP A 227 -10.52 6.81 -21.00
CA TRP A 227 -9.32 6.77 -21.82
C TRP A 227 -8.61 5.42 -21.82
N ASN A 228 -9.17 4.40 -21.17
CA ASN A 228 -8.58 3.07 -21.04
C ASN A 228 -7.09 3.14 -20.60
N LEU A 229 -6.83 3.83 -19.49
CA LEU A 229 -5.48 4.03 -18.96
C LEU A 229 -4.96 2.78 -18.23
N PRO A 230 -3.65 2.49 -18.28
CA PRO A 230 -3.04 1.40 -17.51
C PRO A 230 -2.83 1.82 -16.04
N THR A 231 -3.90 2.22 -15.36
CA THR A 231 -3.88 2.62 -13.95
C THR A 231 -4.45 1.50 -13.06
N ILE A 232 -3.67 1.05 -12.07
CA ILE A 232 -4.18 0.20 -11.00
C ILE A 232 -4.47 1.08 -9.78
N PHE A 233 -5.74 1.25 -9.46
CA PHE A 233 -6.18 2.03 -8.31
C PHE A 233 -6.22 1.14 -7.07
N VAL A 234 -5.32 1.39 -6.11
CA VAL A 234 -5.17 0.49 -4.96
C VAL A 234 -5.74 1.12 -3.69
N CYS A 235 -6.74 0.49 -3.10
CA CYS A 235 -7.25 0.86 -1.79
C CYS A 235 -6.57 0.01 -0.69
N GLU A 236 -5.74 0.62 0.14
CA GLU A 236 -5.20 0.02 1.36
C GLU A 236 -6.23 0.15 2.49
N ASN A 237 -7.12 -0.85 2.59
CA ASN A 237 -8.17 -0.90 3.60
C ASN A 237 -7.62 -1.44 4.92
N ASN A 238 -7.09 -0.53 5.75
CA ASN A 238 -6.63 -0.84 7.11
C ASN A 238 -7.70 -0.62 8.18
N LYS A 239 -8.97 -0.53 7.75
CA LYS A 239 -10.21 -0.41 8.55
C LYS A 239 -10.49 0.98 9.16
N TYR A 240 -9.52 1.89 9.16
CA TYR A 240 -9.64 3.18 9.86
C TYR A 240 -8.98 4.35 9.12
N GLY A 241 -9.80 5.29 8.65
CA GLY A 241 -9.39 6.62 8.21
C GLY A 241 -9.11 7.53 9.42
N MET A 242 -7.83 7.71 9.77
CA MET A 242 -7.40 8.33 11.02
C MET A 242 -8.02 7.65 12.25
N GLY A 243 -9.10 8.19 12.81
CA GLY A 243 -9.84 7.61 13.94
C GLY A 243 -11.27 7.19 13.62
N THR A 244 -11.67 7.23 12.34
CA THR A 244 -13.03 6.88 11.91
C THR A 244 -13.01 5.54 11.21
N SER A 245 -13.79 4.57 11.72
CA SER A 245 -13.87 3.24 11.12
C SER A 245 -14.56 3.29 9.75
N ALA A 246 -14.21 2.34 8.87
CA ALA A 246 -14.77 2.22 7.52
C ALA A 246 -16.32 2.26 7.50
N ALA A 247 -16.97 1.55 8.42
CA ALA A 247 -18.44 1.52 8.51
C ALA A 247 -19.07 2.86 8.93
N ARG A 248 -18.29 3.78 9.52
CA ARG A 248 -18.75 5.13 9.91
C ARG A 248 -18.44 6.19 8.85
N SER A 249 -17.48 5.93 7.96
CA SER A 249 -17.07 6.88 6.92
C SER A 249 -17.63 6.55 5.53
N SER A 250 -17.99 5.28 5.27
CA SER A 250 -18.38 4.80 3.95
C SER A 250 -19.69 4.01 3.99
N SER A 251 -20.66 4.39 3.16
CA SER A 251 -21.92 3.64 3.00
C SER A 251 -21.71 2.29 2.30
N ASN A 252 -20.73 2.21 1.39
CA ASN A 252 -20.25 0.99 0.77
C ASN A 252 -18.79 0.76 1.20
N THR A 253 -18.56 -0.25 2.04
CA THR A 253 -17.23 -0.66 2.54
C THR A 253 -16.56 -1.73 1.67
N GLU A 254 -17.18 -2.12 0.56
CA GLU A 254 -16.60 -2.99 -0.46
C GLU A 254 -15.84 -2.12 -1.46
N TYR A 255 -14.66 -1.62 -1.05
CA TYR A 255 -13.95 -0.57 -1.76
C TYR A 255 -13.57 -0.95 -3.19
N PHE A 256 -13.30 -2.23 -3.45
CA PHE A 256 -13.06 -2.76 -4.80
C PHE A 256 -14.23 -2.55 -5.78
N THR A 257 -15.46 -2.35 -5.30
CA THR A 257 -16.65 -2.14 -6.14
C THR A 257 -16.94 -0.66 -6.45
N ARG A 258 -16.20 0.27 -5.82
CA ARG A 258 -16.49 1.71 -5.85
C ARG A 258 -16.18 2.38 -7.19
N GLY A 259 -15.50 1.65 -8.09
CA GLY A 259 -15.15 2.10 -9.43
C GLY A 259 -16.32 2.07 -10.42
N ASP A 260 -17.50 1.59 -10.01
CA ASP A 260 -18.71 1.42 -10.85
C ASP A 260 -18.41 0.58 -12.11
N LYS A 261 -18.02 1.23 -13.21
CA LYS A 261 -17.66 0.55 -14.47
C LYS A 261 -16.22 0.00 -14.50
N ILE A 262 -15.41 0.32 -13.49
CA ILE A 262 -14.05 -0.22 -13.38
C ILE A 262 -14.12 -1.55 -12.61
N PRO A 263 -13.62 -2.65 -13.20
CA PRO A 263 -13.53 -3.93 -12.50
C PRO A 263 -12.64 -3.85 -11.27
N GLY A 264 -12.89 -4.74 -10.31
CA GLY A 264 -12.29 -4.69 -8.99
C GLY A 264 -11.92 -6.05 -8.44
N LEU A 265 -10.86 -6.09 -7.63
CA LEU A 265 -10.40 -7.27 -6.91
C LEU A 265 -10.12 -6.91 -5.45
N GLN A 266 -10.83 -7.53 -4.51
CA GLN A 266 -10.50 -7.51 -3.08
C GLN A 266 -9.54 -8.66 -2.76
N VAL A 267 -8.53 -8.39 -1.94
CA VAL A 267 -7.42 -9.29 -1.65
C VAL A 267 -7.19 -9.37 -0.15
N ASN A 268 -6.88 -10.56 0.35
CA ASN A 268 -6.32 -10.72 1.68
C ASN A 268 -4.93 -10.06 1.73
N GLY A 269 -4.86 -8.82 2.22
CA GLY A 269 -3.62 -8.04 2.31
C GLY A 269 -2.71 -8.44 3.48
N MET A 270 -3.02 -9.52 4.19
CA MET A 270 -2.17 -10.10 5.24
C MET A 270 -1.41 -11.34 4.76
N ASP A 271 -1.85 -11.98 3.69
CA ASP A 271 -1.13 -13.08 3.02
C ASP A 271 -0.29 -12.52 1.88
N ILE A 272 1.03 -12.60 2.00
CA ILE A 272 2.00 -12.09 1.03
C ILE A 272 1.93 -12.81 -0.33
N ILE A 273 1.61 -14.09 -0.37
CA ILE A 273 1.49 -14.85 -1.62
C ILE A 273 0.22 -14.40 -2.36
N ALA A 274 -0.88 -14.22 -1.63
CA ALA A 274 -2.11 -13.66 -2.19
C ALA A 274 -1.90 -12.21 -2.68
N ALA A 275 -1.19 -11.40 -1.89
CA ALA A 275 -0.89 -10.02 -2.26
C ALA A 275 -0.06 -9.93 -3.55
N LYS A 276 1.02 -10.71 -3.65
CA LYS A 276 1.83 -10.81 -4.87
C LYS A 276 1.00 -11.27 -6.07
N ARG A 277 0.25 -12.37 -5.93
CA ARG A 277 -0.56 -12.94 -7.01
C ARG A 277 -1.58 -11.95 -7.56
N ALA A 278 -2.21 -11.16 -6.69
CA ALA A 278 -3.17 -10.14 -7.11
C ALA A 278 -2.50 -8.98 -7.87
N VAL A 279 -1.27 -8.62 -7.51
CA VAL A 279 -0.50 -7.59 -8.20
C VAL A 279 -0.07 -8.06 -9.57
N GLU A 280 0.42 -9.30 -9.70
CA GLU A 280 0.74 -9.92 -10.99
C GLU A 280 -0.48 -9.93 -11.91
N PHE A 281 -1.63 -10.34 -11.38
CA PHE A 281 -2.91 -10.29 -12.10
C PHE A 281 -3.26 -8.86 -12.55
N ALA A 282 -3.19 -7.89 -11.64
CA ALA A 282 -3.51 -6.49 -11.93
C ALA A 282 -2.56 -5.90 -12.98
N ARG A 283 -1.25 -6.19 -12.89
CA ARG A 283 -0.27 -5.75 -13.87
C ARG A 283 -0.54 -6.36 -15.24
N LYS A 284 -0.75 -7.68 -15.31
CA LYS A 284 -1.10 -8.38 -16.56
C LYS A 284 -2.37 -7.78 -17.18
N TRP A 285 -3.40 -7.52 -16.38
CA TRP A 285 -4.66 -6.90 -16.80
C TRP A 285 -4.45 -5.57 -17.52
N ALA A 286 -3.65 -4.67 -16.93
CA ALA A 286 -3.43 -3.34 -17.49
C ALA A 286 -2.44 -3.32 -18.66
N VAL A 287 -1.38 -4.13 -18.59
CA VAL A 287 -0.25 -4.06 -19.54
C VAL A 287 -0.40 -5.06 -20.69
N ASP A 288 -0.62 -6.33 -20.37
CA ASP A 288 -0.61 -7.41 -21.37
C ASP A 288 -1.98 -7.54 -22.04
N ASP A 289 -3.06 -7.49 -21.24
CA ASP A 289 -4.43 -7.62 -21.73
C ASP A 289 -5.00 -6.26 -22.20
N GLN A 290 -4.37 -5.15 -21.80
CA GLN A 290 -4.78 -3.79 -22.14
C GLN A 290 -6.25 -3.48 -21.79
N ASN A 291 -6.77 -4.09 -20.72
CA ASN A 291 -8.16 -3.96 -20.28
C ASN A 291 -8.47 -2.62 -19.59
N GLY A 292 -7.48 -1.71 -19.52
CA GLY A 292 -7.57 -0.41 -18.89
C GLY A 292 -7.43 -0.49 -17.37
N PRO A 293 -8.13 0.38 -16.62
CA PRO A 293 -7.91 0.47 -15.18
C PRO A 293 -8.54 -0.72 -14.43
N LEU A 294 -8.02 -0.97 -13.23
CA LEU A 294 -8.53 -1.95 -12.28
C LEU A 294 -8.51 -1.35 -10.86
N LEU A 295 -9.52 -1.65 -10.05
CA LEU A 295 -9.49 -1.39 -8.60
C LEU A 295 -8.94 -2.61 -7.85
N LEU A 296 -7.97 -2.39 -6.99
CA LEU A 296 -7.38 -3.41 -6.13
C LEU A 296 -7.56 -3.01 -4.68
N GLU A 297 -8.29 -3.78 -3.88
CA GLU A 297 -8.45 -3.51 -2.45
C GLU A 297 -7.64 -4.51 -1.63
N PHE A 298 -6.59 -4.06 -0.96
CA PHE A 298 -5.92 -4.84 0.06
C PHE A 298 -6.61 -4.67 1.39
N VAL A 299 -7.17 -5.76 1.90
CA VAL A 299 -7.72 -5.79 3.26
C VAL A 299 -6.58 -6.12 4.22
N THR A 300 -6.05 -5.08 4.87
CA THR A 300 -4.84 -5.14 5.70
C THR A 300 -5.07 -4.49 7.08
N TYR A 301 -4.00 -4.24 7.85
CA TYR A 301 -4.12 -3.64 9.17
C TYR A 301 -2.84 -2.91 9.63
N ARG A 302 -2.99 -1.71 10.22
CA ARG A 302 -1.88 -1.02 10.92
C ARG A 302 -1.93 -1.29 12.42
N TYR A 303 -0.80 -1.71 13.00
CA TYR A 303 -0.71 -1.93 14.44
C TYR A 303 -0.55 -0.63 15.25
N GLY A 304 0.16 0.34 14.70
CA GLY A 304 0.25 1.68 15.30
C GLY A 304 -1.03 2.48 15.10
N GLY A 305 -1.16 3.58 15.84
CA GLY A 305 -2.18 4.61 15.58
C GLY A 305 -2.01 5.25 14.20
N HIS A 306 -2.76 6.31 13.93
CA HIS A 306 -2.74 6.95 12.62
C HIS A 306 -1.34 7.44 12.26
N SER A 307 -0.75 8.19 13.19
CA SER A 307 0.61 8.72 13.18
C SER A 307 1.20 8.58 14.59
N MET A 308 2.45 8.99 14.77
CA MET A 308 3.11 9.00 16.09
C MET A 308 2.43 9.89 17.16
N SER A 309 1.56 10.83 16.76
CA SER A 309 0.78 11.66 17.71
C SER A 309 -0.54 11.00 18.14
N ASP A 310 -0.94 9.90 17.50
CA ASP A 310 -2.18 9.19 17.79
C ASP A 310 -1.88 7.84 18.48
N PRO A 311 -2.24 7.65 19.75
CA PRO A 311 -2.10 6.36 20.43
C PRO A 311 -2.94 5.23 19.83
N GLY A 312 -4.02 5.56 19.10
CA GLY A 312 -4.88 4.59 18.43
C GLY A 312 -5.81 3.78 19.34
N THR A 313 -6.02 4.21 20.59
CA THR A 313 -6.83 3.50 21.60
C THR A 313 -8.21 4.11 21.85
N THR A 314 -8.54 5.25 21.24
CA THR A 314 -9.82 5.96 21.45
C THR A 314 -10.94 5.49 20.52
N TYR A 315 -10.60 4.76 19.46
CA TYR A 315 -11.53 4.34 18.40
C TYR A 315 -11.47 2.84 18.06
N ARG A 316 -10.61 2.08 18.76
CA ARG A 316 -10.47 0.63 18.68
C ARG A 316 -9.80 0.10 19.94
N THR A 317 -10.00 -1.18 20.25
CA THR A 317 -9.50 -1.78 21.49
C THR A 317 -8.06 -2.29 21.33
N ARG A 318 -7.34 -2.43 22.45
CA ARG A 318 -5.99 -3.03 22.44
C ARG A 318 -6.05 -4.51 22.10
N GLU A 319 -7.13 -5.18 22.49
CA GLU A 319 -7.41 -6.58 22.23
C GLU A 319 -7.59 -6.84 20.74
N GLU A 320 -8.25 -5.94 20.00
CA GLU A 320 -8.35 -6.02 18.54
C GLU A 320 -6.95 -6.01 17.90
N VAL A 321 -6.12 -5.03 18.25
CA VAL A 321 -4.76 -4.90 17.70
C VAL A 321 -3.89 -6.09 18.08
N GLN A 322 -3.97 -6.55 19.34
CA GLN A 322 -3.22 -7.70 19.81
C GLN A 322 -3.63 -8.97 19.08
N ARG A 323 -4.94 -9.20 18.90
CA ARG A 323 -5.47 -10.32 18.13
C ARG A 323 -4.97 -10.28 16.70
N MET A 324 -5.10 -9.14 16.01
CA MET A 324 -4.58 -8.97 14.64
C MET A 324 -3.09 -9.34 14.57
N ARG A 325 -2.26 -8.82 15.48
CA ARG A 325 -0.83 -9.11 15.52
C ARG A 325 -0.49 -10.55 15.86
N SER A 326 -1.25 -11.20 16.75
CA SER A 326 -0.93 -12.56 17.19
C SER A 326 -1.39 -13.62 16.19
N THR A 327 -2.52 -13.39 15.50
CA THR A 327 -3.14 -14.40 14.62
C THR A 327 -2.97 -14.12 13.14
N GLN A 328 -2.75 -12.87 12.73
CA GLN A 328 -2.82 -12.46 11.31
C GLN A 328 -1.58 -11.68 10.83
N ASP A 329 -0.48 -11.67 11.60
CA ASP A 329 0.71 -10.93 11.19
C ASP A 329 1.36 -11.51 9.92
N PRO A 330 1.66 -10.67 8.90
CA PRO A 330 2.09 -11.15 7.59
C PRO A 330 3.44 -11.84 7.62
N ILE A 331 4.35 -11.36 8.48
CA ILE A 331 5.70 -11.93 8.64
C ILE A 331 5.58 -13.28 9.33
N ARG A 332 4.82 -13.35 10.43
CA ARG A 332 4.59 -14.61 11.15
C ARG A 332 3.83 -15.64 10.32
N GLY A 333 2.90 -15.20 9.49
CA GLY A 333 2.15 -16.09 8.61
C GLY A 333 3.06 -16.76 7.59
N LEU A 334 3.88 -15.97 6.89
CA LEU A 334 4.88 -16.52 5.97
C LEU A 334 5.93 -17.38 6.68
N GLN A 335 6.37 -16.98 7.89
CA GLN A 335 7.28 -17.79 8.70
C GLN A 335 6.71 -19.19 8.96
N ARG A 336 5.45 -19.29 9.41
CA ARG A 336 4.79 -20.58 9.66
C ARG A 336 4.76 -21.43 8.40
N ASN A 337 4.36 -20.87 7.27
CA ASN A 337 4.34 -21.57 5.99
C ASN A 337 5.74 -22.12 5.62
N ILE A 338 6.79 -21.28 5.72
CA ILE A 338 8.17 -21.68 5.40
C ILE A 338 8.64 -22.84 6.31
N GLU A 339 8.36 -22.76 7.61
CA GLU A 339 8.74 -23.77 8.59
C GLU A 339 7.96 -25.09 8.39
N GLU A 340 6.64 -25.01 8.24
CA GLU A 340 5.76 -26.17 8.04
C GLU A 340 6.05 -26.89 6.72
N TRP A 341 6.37 -26.14 5.67
CA TRP A 341 6.76 -26.70 4.38
C TRP A 341 8.22 -27.17 4.37
N GLY A 342 8.96 -27.02 5.46
CA GLY A 342 10.34 -27.44 5.59
C GLY A 342 11.27 -26.79 4.57
N LEU A 343 11.05 -25.50 4.27
CA LEU A 343 11.85 -24.73 3.33
C LEU A 343 13.04 -24.06 4.02
N ALA A 344 12.88 -23.63 5.26
CA ALA A 344 13.96 -23.13 6.12
C ALA A 344 13.66 -23.43 7.59
N THR A 345 14.72 -23.46 8.38
CA THR A 345 14.67 -23.66 9.83
C THR A 345 14.42 -22.35 10.57
N GLU A 346 13.90 -22.45 11.80
CA GLU A 346 13.74 -21.28 12.68
C GLU A 346 15.08 -20.55 12.90
N GLN A 347 16.21 -21.27 12.96
CA GLN A 347 17.54 -20.68 13.10
C GLN A 347 17.94 -19.83 11.88
N GLU A 348 17.68 -20.30 10.67
CA GLU A 348 17.93 -19.55 9.44
C GLU A 348 17.05 -18.27 9.39
N LEU A 349 15.78 -18.38 9.75
CA LEU A 349 14.86 -17.23 9.78
C LEU A 349 15.24 -16.21 10.86
N LYS A 350 15.72 -16.67 12.03
CA LYS A 350 16.30 -15.79 13.06
C LYS A 350 17.56 -15.08 12.59
N ALA A 351 18.37 -15.71 11.73
CA ALA A 351 19.54 -15.07 11.15
C ALA A 351 19.15 -13.88 10.25
N PHE A 352 18.05 -14.01 9.48
CA PHE A 352 17.52 -12.88 8.70
C PHE A 352 17.04 -11.73 9.58
N ASP A 353 16.38 -12.01 10.70
CA ASP A 353 15.99 -10.96 11.65
C ASP A 353 17.19 -10.22 12.24
N LYS A 354 18.24 -10.97 12.63
CA LYS A 354 19.49 -10.37 13.12
C LYS A 354 20.17 -9.53 12.05
N ALA A 355 20.20 -10.00 10.80
CA ALA A 355 20.77 -9.27 9.67
C ALA A 355 19.98 -7.98 9.38
N ALA A 356 18.64 -8.07 9.32
CA ALA A 356 17.76 -6.91 9.15
C ALA A 356 17.95 -5.88 10.26
N LYS A 357 18.10 -6.32 11.51
CA LYS A 357 18.41 -5.42 12.63
C LYS A 357 19.76 -4.74 12.44
N ALA A 358 20.81 -5.49 12.10
CA ALA A 358 22.15 -4.92 11.92
C ALA A 358 22.17 -3.89 10.78
N GLU A 359 21.55 -4.20 9.65
CA GLU A 359 21.41 -3.30 8.49
C GLU A 359 20.70 -1.99 8.87
N VAL A 360 19.58 -2.08 9.61
CA VAL A 360 18.84 -0.89 10.05
C VAL A 360 19.62 -0.10 11.10
N ASP A 361 20.27 -0.76 12.06
CA ASP A 361 21.06 -0.08 13.08
C ASP A 361 22.23 0.70 12.44
N GLU A 362 22.92 0.11 11.46
CA GLU A 362 23.98 0.77 10.68
C GLU A 362 23.43 2.00 9.94
N ALA A 363 22.32 1.83 9.21
CA ALA A 363 21.68 2.92 8.48
C ALA A 363 21.23 4.07 9.40
N VAL A 364 20.80 3.78 10.63
CA VAL A 364 20.43 4.78 11.64
C VAL A 364 21.65 5.57 12.10
N GLU A 365 22.76 4.91 12.38
CA GLU A 365 23.98 5.60 12.83
C GLU A 365 24.59 6.45 11.71
N GLU A 366 24.61 5.94 10.46
CA GLU A 366 25.01 6.76 9.30
C GLU A 366 24.12 7.99 9.12
N ALA A 367 22.80 7.82 9.26
CA ALA A 367 21.86 8.93 9.13
C ALA A 367 22.03 9.98 10.24
N LYS A 368 22.29 9.56 11.48
CA LYS A 368 22.58 10.48 12.61
C LYS A 368 23.88 11.25 12.41
N ALA A 369 24.90 10.61 11.82
CA ALA A 369 26.19 11.21 11.54
C ALA A 369 26.14 12.24 10.40
N SER A 370 25.19 12.13 9.47
CA SER A 370 24.99 13.12 8.41
C SER A 370 24.65 14.50 8.99
N PRO A 371 25.23 15.59 8.47
CA PRO A 371 24.90 16.94 8.92
C PRO A 371 23.45 17.32 8.58
N GLU A 372 22.94 18.32 9.28
CA GLU A 372 21.71 19.03 8.90
C GLU A 372 21.94 19.85 7.61
N PRO A 373 20.89 20.12 6.81
CA PRO A 373 20.97 21.02 5.66
C PRO A 373 21.52 22.39 6.04
N LEU A 374 22.33 22.99 5.16
CA LEU A 374 22.87 24.32 5.39
C LEU A 374 21.77 25.37 5.14
N LEU A 375 21.86 26.53 5.78
CA LEU A 375 20.89 27.61 5.59
C LEU A 375 20.76 28.05 4.12
N LYS A 376 21.85 27.97 3.34
CA LYS A 376 21.82 28.28 1.90
C LYS A 376 20.95 27.30 1.10
N ASP A 377 20.81 26.06 1.56
CA ASP A 377 20.05 25.00 0.89
C ASP A 377 18.54 25.26 0.98
N LEU A 378 18.10 26.18 1.85
CA LEU A 378 16.71 26.66 1.94
C LEU A 378 16.22 27.27 0.62
N TRP A 379 17.13 27.84 -0.17
CA TRP A 379 16.80 28.57 -1.39
C TRP A 379 16.93 27.72 -2.67
N THR A 380 17.34 26.46 -2.55
CA THR A 380 17.50 25.56 -3.70
C THR A 380 16.20 24.82 -4.02
N ASP A 381 16.09 24.30 -5.23
CA ASP A 381 15.03 23.38 -5.68
C ASP A 381 13.60 23.97 -5.70
N ILE A 382 13.48 25.31 -5.67
CA ILE A 382 12.19 25.99 -5.85
C ILE A 382 11.76 25.99 -7.32
N TYR A 383 12.73 26.19 -8.22
CA TYR A 383 12.56 26.05 -9.66
C TYR A 383 13.44 24.91 -10.17
N PHE A 384 13.04 24.32 -11.30
CA PHE A 384 13.91 23.37 -11.99
C PHE A 384 15.15 24.11 -12.49
N LYS A 385 16.32 23.51 -12.31
CA LYS A 385 17.60 24.15 -12.66
C LYS A 385 17.61 24.67 -14.11
N GLY A 386 17.97 25.95 -14.27
CA GLY A 386 17.95 26.69 -15.53
C GLY A 386 16.60 27.34 -15.87
N THR A 387 15.60 27.25 -14.98
CA THR A 387 14.29 27.90 -15.15
C THR A 387 14.01 28.94 -14.06
N GLU A 388 14.93 29.10 -13.12
CA GLU A 388 14.87 30.11 -12.07
C GLU A 388 14.82 31.55 -12.62
N PRO A 389 14.05 32.45 -12.00
CA PRO A 389 14.15 33.88 -12.27
C PRO A 389 15.50 34.41 -11.74
N PRO A 390 15.95 35.60 -12.18
CA PRO A 390 17.21 36.19 -11.70
C PRO A 390 17.27 36.40 -10.18
N SER A 391 16.10 36.58 -9.54
CA SER A 391 16.01 36.77 -8.09
C SER A 391 14.65 36.34 -7.56
N MET A 392 14.60 35.96 -6.29
CA MET A 392 13.40 35.69 -5.54
C MET A 392 13.29 36.59 -4.33
N ARG A 393 12.11 37.18 -4.14
CA ARG A 393 11.78 37.87 -2.91
C ARG A 393 11.44 36.85 -1.83
N GLY A 394 12.11 36.93 -0.71
CA GLY A 394 11.82 36.21 0.52
C GLY A 394 10.57 36.76 1.23
N ARG A 395 10.50 36.50 2.54
CA ARG A 395 9.33 36.85 3.34
C ARG A 395 9.23 38.35 3.58
N GLU A 396 10.38 39.01 3.75
CA GLU A 396 10.48 40.46 3.95
C GLU A 396 10.99 41.14 2.67
N ARG A 397 10.86 42.47 2.56
CA ARG A 397 11.24 43.19 1.33
C ARG A 397 12.75 43.15 1.10
N GLU A 398 13.51 43.13 2.18
CA GLU A 398 14.97 43.18 2.23
C GLU A 398 15.61 41.80 2.05
N GLU A 399 14.83 40.73 2.27
CA GLU A 399 15.25 39.36 2.04
C GLU A 399 15.09 39.06 0.54
N VAL A 400 16.14 39.30 -0.25
CA VAL A 400 16.15 38.95 -1.68
C VAL A 400 17.24 37.92 -1.91
N HIS A 401 16.84 36.74 -2.38
CA HIS A 401 17.75 35.72 -2.86
C HIS A 401 18.06 35.94 -4.35
N VAL A 402 19.32 35.83 -4.72
CA VAL A 402 19.79 35.90 -6.10
C VAL A 402 20.38 34.54 -6.42
N TYR A 403 19.88 33.92 -7.49
CA TYR A 403 20.22 32.55 -7.90
C TYR A 403 21.62 32.44 -8.52
#